data_AF-A0A517TPL9-F1
#
_entry.id   AF-A0A517TPL9-F1
#
_cell.length_a   1.000
_cell.length_b   1.000
_cell.length_c   1.000
_cell.angle_alpha   90.00
_cell.angle_beta   90.00
_cell.angle_gamma   90.00
#
_symmetry.space_group_name_H-M   'P 1'
#
loop_
_entity.id
_entity.type
_entity.pdbx_description
1 polymer ?
#
loop_
_entity_poly.entity_id
_entity_poly.type
_entity_poly.pdbx_seq_one_letter_code
_entity_poly.pdbx_strand_id
1 'polypeptide(L)'
;MPCHSFFLPFSCVVALALGLAGCDGTQSISQRLAGEWVGRPETIAERTLREWPGRLVDDTIDAQHPEVAAAIAKAPPTDLEQYAPEVEVTLELLEDGAARMAMAGEEALEGRWSLTPVEGRRAQLEIQITKPAAGEGGEAESLRRRFEIVLLREGEGFVLREQGADQRYGRLLFLRPGGHRPGGAPKPDAE
;
A
#
# COMPACT_ATOMS: atom_id res chain seq x y z
N MET A 1 -36.73 64.97 29.03
CA MET A 1 -37.20 64.80 27.64
C MET A 1 -36.69 63.47 27.12
N PRO A 2 -37.57 62.60 26.59
CA PRO A 2 -37.27 61.18 26.38
C PRO A 2 -36.57 60.94 25.04
N CYS A 3 -35.48 60.16 25.05
CA CYS A 3 -35.03 59.44 23.86
C CYS A 3 -35.76 58.09 23.85
N HIS A 4 -36.63 57.89 22.87
CA HIS A 4 -37.33 56.64 22.64
C HIS A 4 -36.40 55.59 22.04
N SER A 5 -36.37 54.45 22.70
CA SER A 5 -35.93 53.16 22.19
C SER A 5 -36.77 52.71 21.00
N PHE A 6 -36.14 52.14 19.98
CA PHE A 6 -36.79 51.19 19.07
C PHE A 6 -36.01 49.88 19.08
N PHE A 7 -36.63 48.88 19.70
CA PHE A 7 -36.32 47.47 19.63
C PHE A 7 -36.77 46.92 18.27
N LEU A 8 -35.91 46.20 17.56
CA LEU A 8 -36.35 45.15 16.63
C LEU A 8 -35.45 43.93 16.80
N PRO A 9 -35.98 42.79 17.30
CA PRO A 9 -35.26 41.53 17.37
C PRO A 9 -35.39 40.82 16.02
N PHE A 10 -34.34 40.82 15.20
CA PHE A 10 -34.28 39.91 14.05
C PHE A 10 -33.64 38.59 14.47
N SER A 11 -34.52 37.72 14.98
CA SER A 11 -34.48 36.27 14.86
C SER A 11 -33.76 35.80 13.60
N CYS A 12 -32.73 34.99 13.80
CA CYS A 12 -32.75 33.54 13.56
C CYS A 12 -32.60 33.13 12.08
N VAL A 13 -31.66 32.19 11.91
CA VAL A 13 -31.52 31.28 10.77
C VAL A 13 -30.95 31.90 9.50
N VAL A 14 -29.69 32.35 9.56
CA VAL A 14 -28.82 32.08 8.41
C VAL A 14 -28.54 30.58 8.46
N ALA A 15 -29.35 29.85 7.70
CA ALA A 15 -29.28 28.42 7.50
C ALA A 15 -27.83 28.06 7.16
N LEU A 16 -27.20 27.42 8.13
CA LEU A 16 -25.96 26.66 7.99
C LEU A 16 -26.27 25.48 7.06
N ALA A 17 -26.41 25.76 5.77
CA ALA A 17 -26.38 24.77 4.71
C ALA A 17 -24.92 24.32 4.58
N LEU A 18 -24.43 23.63 5.62
CA LEU A 18 -23.34 22.68 5.51
C LEU A 18 -23.85 21.64 4.52
N GLY A 19 -23.55 21.88 3.25
CA GLY A 19 -23.63 20.89 2.20
C GLY A 19 -22.79 19.72 2.66
N LEU A 20 -23.46 18.72 3.23
CA LEU A 20 -23.05 17.33 3.24
C LEU A 20 -23.02 16.88 1.78
N ALA A 21 -22.14 17.48 0.99
CA ALA A 21 -21.62 16.85 -0.21
C ALA A 21 -20.80 15.69 0.34
N GLY A 22 -21.44 14.53 0.44
CA GLY A 22 -20.78 13.28 0.76
C GLY A 22 -19.58 13.15 -0.16
N CYS A 23 -18.39 13.23 0.43
CA CYS A 23 -17.16 12.81 -0.22
C CYS A 23 -17.17 11.29 -0.37
N ASP A 24 -18.17 10.73 -1.05
CA ASP A 24 -18.13 9.38 -1.65
C ASP A 24 -17.30 9.42 -2.95
N GLY A 25 -16.24 10.22 -2.94
CA GLY A 25 -15.24 10.23 -4.00
C GLY A 25 -14.42 8.96 -3.84
N THR A 26 -14.54 8.03 -4.79
CA THR A 26 -13.62 6.91 -4.90
C THR A 26 -12.19 7.43 -4.84
N GLN A 27 -11.48 7.10 -3.76
CA GLN A 27 -10.10 7.52 -3.55
C GLN A 27 -9.24 7.10 -4.74
N SER A 28 -8.37 7.99 -5.21
CA SER A 28 -7.42 7.66 -6.26
C SER A 28 -6.44 6.58 -5.78
N ILE A 29 -5.79 5.86 -6.71
CA ILE A 29 -4.76 4.87 -6.34
C ILE A 29 -3.64 5.52 -5.53
N SER A 30 -3.24 6.75 -5.86
CA SER A 30 -2.23 7.49 -5.11
C SER A 30 -2.66 7.76 -3.66
N GLN A 31 -3.91 8.21 -3.44
CA GLN A 31 -4.45 8.42 -2.10
C GLN A 31 -4.51 7.11 -1.30
N ARG A 32 -4.88 6.00 -1.95
CA ARG A 32 -4.92 4.68 -1.31
C ARG A 32 -3.55 4.16 -0.93
N LEU A 33 -2.52 4.47 -1.73
CA LEU A 33 -1.13 4.08 -1.49
C LEU A 33 -0.41 5.00 -0.49
N ALA A 34 -0.90 6.21 -0.22
CA ALA A 34 -0.26 7.10 0.73
C ALA A 34 -0.25 6.53 2.16
N GLY A 35 0.77 6.86 2.93
CA GLY A 35 1.00 6.41 4.31
C GLY A 35 2.01 5.26 4.43
N GLU A 36 2.01 4.63 5.59
CA GLU A 36 2.98 3.59 5.97
C GLU A 36 2.50 2.19 5.56
N TRP A 37 3.48 1.34 5.21
CA TRP A 37 3.31 -0.04 4.80
C TRP A 37 4.45 -0.92 5.28
N VAL A 38 4.13 -2.16 5.61
CA VAL A 38 5.10 -3.20 5.96
C VAL A 38 5.04 -4.29 4.91
N GLY A 39 6.16 -4.46 4.21
CA GLY A 39 6.38 -5.39 3.12
C GLY A 39 7.14 -6.62 3.55
N ARG A 40 6.76 -7.77 3.00
CA ARG A 40 7.47 -9.03 3.15
C ARG A 40 7.43 -9.83 1.86
N PRO A 41 8.30 -10.83 1.65
CA PRO A 41 8.14 -11.76 0.55
C PRO A 41 6.72 -12.35 0.48
N GLU A 42 6.11 -12.29 -0.70
CA GLU A 42 4.83 -12.95 -1.00
C GLU A 42 5.06 -14.46 -1.12
N THR A 43 4.27 -15.25 -0.39
CA THR A 43 4.36 -16.72 -0.45
C THR A 43 3.70 -17.29 -1.70
N ILE A 44 4.05 -18.52 -2.08
CA ILE A 44 3.34 -19.26 -3.15
C ILE A 44 1.84 -19.31 -2.87
N ALA A 45 1.44 -19.57 -1.63
CA ALA A 45 0.04 -19.72 -1.25
C ALA A 45 -0.73 -18.42 -1.49
N GLU A 46 -0.19 -17.29 -1.05
CA GLU A 46 -0.78 -15.97 -1.23
C GLU A 46 -0.88 -15.59 -2.71
N ARG A 47 0.20 -15.82 -3.47
CA ARG A 47 0.24 -15.56 -4.91
C ARG A 47 -0.80 -16.41 -5.65
N THR A 48 -0.79 -17.71 -5.41
CA THR A 48 -1.71 -18.67 -6.08
C THR A 48 -3.15 -18.30 -5.79
N LEU A 49 -3.47 -18.04 -4.53
CA LEU A 49 -4.82 -17.65 -4.14
C LEU A 49 -5.20 -16.31 -4.78
N ARG A 50 -4.32 -15.30 -4.79
CA ARG A 50 -4.60 -13.98 -5.40
C ARG A 50 -4.83 -14.05 -6.90
N GLU A 51 -4.14 -14.96 -7.57
CA GLU A 51 -4.20 -15.13 -9.03
C GLU A 51 -5.24 -16.19 -9.46
N TRP A 52 -5.92 -16.83 -8.49
CA TRP A 52 -6.86 -17.90 -8.77
C TRP A 52 -8.05 -17.41 -9.61
N PRO A 53 -8.37 -18.08 -10.74
CA PRO A 53 -9.55 -17.78 -11.52
C PRO A 53 -10.82 -17.90 -10.67
N GLY A 54 -11.68 -16.88 -10.71
CA GLY A 54 -12.95 -16.91 -9.98
C GLY A 54 -12.89 -16.49 -8.51
N ARG A 55 -11.71 -16.28 -7.90
CA ARG A 55 -11.64 -15.67 -6.55
C ARG A 55 -12.31 -14.29 -6.50
N LEU A 56 -12.34 -13.59 -7.64
CA LEU A 56 -13.05 -12.31 -7.73
C LEU A 56 -14.58 -12.43 -7.61
N VAL A 57 -15.11 -13.64 -7.79
CA VAL A 57 -16.54 -13.95 -7.86
C VAL A 57 -17.01 -14.75 -6.65
N ASP A 58 -16.13 -15.58 -6.07
CA ASP A 58 -16.43 -16.45 -4.93
C ASP A 58 -15.41 -16.27 -3.80
N ASP A 59 -15.86 -15.66 -2.71
CA ASP A 59 -15.05 -15.39 -1.52
C ASP A 59 -14.90 -16.62 -0.60
N THR A 60 -15.59 -17.73 -0.90
CA THR A 60 -15.43 -18.99 -0.17
C THR A 60 -14.21 -19.80 -0.64
N ILE A 61 -13.61 -19.41 -1.77
CA ILE A 61 -12.38 -20.03 -2.28
C ILE A 61 -11.20 -19.54 -1.44
N ASP A 62 -10.66 -20.45 -0.64
CA ASP A 62 -9.47 -20.23 0.20
C ASP A 62 -8.32 -21.19 -0.15
N ALA A 63 -7.25 -21.13 0.64
CA ALA A 63 -6.07 -21.98 0.44
C ALA A 63 -6.34 -23.48 0.72
N GLN A 64 -7.45 -23.82 1.39
CA GLN A 64 -7.84 -25.19 1.71
C GLN A 64 -8.73 -25.81 0.62
N HIS A 65 -9.29 -24.99 -0.27
CA HIS A 65 -10.04 -25.48 -1.42
C HIS A 65 -9.19 -26.49 -2.21
N PRO A 66 -9.68 -27.72 -2.50
CA PRO A 66 -8.83 -28.81 -3.00
C PRO A 66 -8.05 -28.47 -4.27
N GLU A 67 -8.66 -27.73 -5.20
CA GLU A 67 -8.01 -27.31 -6.44
C GLU A 67 -6.92 -26.26 -6.20
N VAL A 68 -7.15 -25.33 -5.27
CA VAL A 68 -6.19 -24.31 -4.90
C VAL A 68 -5.01 -24.95 -4.18
N ALA A 69 -5.27 -25.81 -3.20
CA ALA A 69 -4.25 -26.56 -2.46
C ALA A 69 -3.38 -27.40 -3.42
N ALA A 70 -4.00 -28.07 -4.40
CA ALA A 70 -3.27 -28.82 -5.42
C ALA A 70 -2.42 -27.93 -6.33
N ALA A 71 -2.86 -26.71 -6.63
CA ALA A 71 -2.08 -25.75 -7.41
C ALA A 71 -0.92 -25.16 -6.60
N ILE A 72 -1.15 -24.82 -5.32
CA ILE A 72 -0.11 -24.38 -4.38
C ILE A 72 1.00 -25.43 -4.30
N ALA A 73 0.64 -26.70 -4.14
CA ALA A 73 1.60 -27.80 -4.04
C ALA A 73 2.44 -28.02 -5.31
N LYS A 74 1.98 -27.56 -6.48
CA LYS A 74 2.67 -27.69 -7.77
C LYS A 74 3.51 -26.46 -8.12
N ALA A 75 3.21 -25.30 -7.52
CA ALA A 75 3.85 -24.05 -7.87
C ALA A 75 5.27 -23.97 -7.26
N PRO A 76 6.28 -23.56 -8.04
CA PRO A 76 7.64 -23.42 -7.52
C PRO A 76 7.75 -22.22 -6.57
N PRO A 77 8.60 -22.30 -5.53
CA PRO A 77 8.88 -21.16 -4.67
C PRO A 77 9.66 -20.08 -5.43
N THR A 78 9.48 -18.86 -4.98
CA THR A 78 10.30 -17.73 -5.47
C THR A 78 11.54 -17.56 -4.60
N ASP A 79 12.59 -17.01 -5.19
CA ASP A 79 13.88 -16.81 -4.50
C ASP A 79 13.71 -15.90 -3.28
N LEU A 80 12.80 -14.91 -3.30
CA LEU A 80 12.51 -14.08 -2.13
C LEU A 80 11.84 -14.84 -0.97
N GLU A 81 11.06 -15.88 -1.28
CA GLU A 81 10.28 -16.61 -0.26
C GLU A 81 11.18 -17.36 0.72
N GLN A 82 12.38 -17.77 0.27
CA GLN A 82 13.35 -18.45 1.13
C GLN A 82 13.87 -17.55 2.27
N TYR A 83 13.68 -16.23 2.17
CA TYR A 83 14.10 -15.24 3.16
C TYR A 83 12.95 -14.72 4.05
N ALA A 84 11.77 -15.33 4.01
CA ALA A 84 10.55 -14.80 4.64
C ALA A 84 10.46 -14.93 6.19
N PRO A 85 11.51 -15.44 6.88
CA PRO A 85 11.88 -14.86 8.17
C PRO A 85 12.10 -13.37 8.25
N GLU A 86 13.07 -12.99 7.45
CA GLU A 86 14.13 -12.05 7.80
C GLU A 86 13.99 -10.76 7.01
N VAL A 87 13.36 -10.85 5.83
CA VAL A 87 13.10 -9.70 4.97
C VAL A 87 11.78 -9.05 5.38
N GLU A 88 11.93 -7.92 6.06
CA GLU A 88 10.86 -6.96 6.29
C GLU A 88 11.29 -5.60 5.74
N VAL A 89 10.41 -4.98 4.96
CA VAL A 89 10.63 -3.69 4.31
C VAL A 89 9.54 -2.73 4.76
N THR A 90 9.89 -1.67 5.47
CA THR A 90 8.94 -0.58 5.76
C THR A 90 8.99 0.42 4.62
N LEU A 91 7.82 0.81 4.10
CA LEU A 91 7.67 1.78 3.03
C LEU A 91 6.66 2.85 3.44
N GLU A 92 7.09 4.09 3.52
CA GLU A 92 6.23 5.26 3.73
C GLU A 92 6.14 6.06 2.43
N LEU A 93 4.92 6.27 1.94
CA LEU A 93 4.63 7.08 0.75
C LEU A 93 3.87 8.33 1.17
N LEU A 94 4.52 9.48 1.19
CA LEU A 94 3.92 10.74 1.61
C LEU A 94 3.11 11.37 0.47
N GLU A 95 2.07 12.12 0.83
CA GLU A 95 1.16 12.77 -0.14
C GLU A 95 1.86 13.83 -1.00
N ASP A 96 2.96 14.40 -0.52
CA ASP A 96 3.78 15.38 -1.24
C ASP A 96 4.73 14.74 -2.26
N GLY A 97 4.70 13.41 -2.40
CA GLY A 97 5.55 12.64 -3.31
C GLY A 97 6.90 12.23 -2.72
N ALA A 98 7.16 12.45 -1.44
CA ALA A 98 8.33 11.88 -0.76
C ALA A 98 8.10 10.40 -0.42
N ALA A 99 9.16 9.60 -0.48
CA ALA A 99 9.14 8.18 -0.13
C ALA A 99 10.27 7.87 0.84
N ARG A 100 9.99 7.04 1.84
CA ARG A 100 11.00 6.49 2.75
C ARG A 100 10.91 4.99 2.77
N MET A 101 12.04 4.32 2.63
CA MET A 101 12.12 2.87 2.63
C MET A 101 13.21 2.42 3.58
N ALA A 102 12.89 1.54 4.53
CA ALA A 102 13.88 0.93 5.41
C ALA A 102 13.74 -0.60 5.40
N MET A 103 14.84 -1.29 5.67
CA MET A 103 14.91 -2.74 5.78
C MET A 103 15.52 -3.08 7.14
N ALA A 104 14.91 -4.01 7.88
CA ALA A 104 15.51 -4.61 9.08
C ALA A 104 16.14 -3.62 10.10
N GLY A 105 15.53 -2.45 10.33
CA GLY A 105 16.02 -1.45 11.29
C GLY A 105 17.24 -0.63 10.82
N GLU A 106 17.62 -0.76 9.56
CA GLU A 106 18.60 0.12 8.92
C GLU A 106 18.07 1.55 8.74
N GLU A 107 18.98 2.49 8.47
CA GLU A 107 18.63 3.86 8.15
C GLU A 107 17.75 3.91 6.89
N ALA A 108 16.67 4.70 6.96
CA ALA A 108 15.72 4.80 5.87
C ALA A 108 16.35 5.48 4.64
N LEU A 109 16.23 4.83 3.49
CA LEU A 109 16.49 5.42 2.20
C LEU A 109 15.37 6.40 1.86
N GLU A 110 15.73 7.67 1.74
CA GLU A 110 14.80 8.72 1.33
C GLU A 110 14.84 8.95 -0.19
N GLY A 111 13.68 9.25 -0.75
CA GLY A 111 13.54 9.50 -2.17
C GLY A 111 12.23 10.18 -2.53
N ARG A 112 11.93 10.18 -3.82
CA ARG A 112 10.66 10.62 -4.37
C ARG A 112 9.95 9.48 -5.06
N TRP A 113 8.63 9.48 -4.98
CA TRP A 113 7.81 8.53 -5.72
C TRP A 113 6.86 9.23 -6.67
N SER A 114 6.49 8.51 -7.73
CA SER A 114 5.43 8.89 -8.64
C SER A 114 4.69 7.64 -9.11
N LEU A 115 3.44 7.83 -9.54
CA LEU A 115 2.57 6.73 -9.92
C LEU A 115 1.94 6.99 -11.29
N THR A 116 2.02 5.99 -12.16
CA THR A 116 1.31 5.96 -13.44
C THR A 116 0.22 4.88 -13.37
N PRO A 117 -1.07 5.25 -13.33
CA PRO A 117 -2.16 4.28 -13.39
C PRO A 117 -2.10 3.48 -14.70
N VAL A 118 -2.41 2.18 -14.64
CA VAL A 118 -2.47 1.33 -15.83
C VAL A 118 -3.93 0.95 -16.13
N GLU A 119 -4.43 -0.14 -15.56
CA GLU A 119 -5.80 -0.60 -15.73
C GLU A 119 -6.29 -1.32 -14.48
N GLY A 120 -7.55 -1.08 -14.12
CA GLY A 120 -8.19 -1.70 -12.96
C GLY A 120 -7.45 -1.39 -11.66
N ARG A 121 -6.87 -2.43 -11.04
CA ARG A 121 -6.13 -2.33 -9.76
C ARG A 121 -4.62 -2.25 -9.95
N ARG A 122 -4.14 -2.00 -11.17
CA ARG A 122 -2.72 -1.99 -11.51
C ARG A 122 -2.20 -0.58 -11.69
N ALA A 123 -0.99 -0.35 -11.22
CA ALA A 123 -0.25 0.89 -11.41
C ALA A 123 1.24 0.62 -11.54
N GLN A 124 1.98 1.57 -12.09
CA GLN A 124 3.43 1.58 -12.08
C GLN A 124 3.92 2.60 -11.05
N LEU A 125 4.69 2.15 -10.06
CA LEU A 125 5.36 3.00 -9.08
C LEU A 125 6.81 3.21 -9.51
N GLU A 126 7.23 4.46 -9.60
CA GLU A 126 8.63 4.81 -9.79
C GLU A 126 9.15 5.42 -8.48
N ILE A 127 10.23 4.88 -7.94
CA ILE A 127 10.95 5.43 -6.77
C ILE A 127 12.32 5.91 -7.26
N GLN A 128 12.62 7.18 -6.99
CA GLN A 128 13.91 7.79 -7.24
C GLN A 128 14.58 8.11 -5.91
N ILE A 129 15.69 7.42 -5.63
CA ILE A 129 16.53 7.62 -4.44
C ILE A 129 17.71 8.48 -4.85
N THR A 130 18.01 9.52 -4.08
CA THR A 130 19.21 10.33 -4.28
C THR A 130 20.16 10.07 -3.14
N LYS A 131 21.30 9.43 -3.43
CA LYS A 131 22.35 9.22 -2.42
C LYS A 131 23.27 10.44 -2.39
N PRO A 132 23.56 11.00 -1.20
CA PRO A 132 24.54 12.07 -1.09
C PRO A 132 25.90 11.55 -1.57
N ALA A 133 26.67 12.44 -2.19
CA ALA A 133 28.02 12.14 -2.63
C ALA A 133 28.88 11.67 -1.45
N ALA A 134 29.54 10.53 -1.61
CA ALA A 134 30.49 10.03 -0.62
C ALA A 134 31.82 10.81 -0.73
N GLY A 135 31.90 11.99 -0.11
CA GLY A 135 33.12 12.78 0.03
C GLY A 135 33.15 14.12 -0.73
N GLU A 136 34.20 14.91 -0.49
CA GLU A 136 34.43 16.20 -1.15
C GLU A 136 34.74 15.99 -2.64
N GLY A 137 33.74 16.19 -3.50
CA GLY A 137 33.88 16.15 -4.95
C GLY A 137 33.16 14.99 -5.65
N GLY A 138 32.42 14.15 -4.93
CA GLY A 138 31.56 13.14 -5.57
C GLY A 138 30.34 13.77 -6.22
N GLU A 139 29.90 13.25 -7.37
CA GLU A 139 28.58 13.55 -7.92
C GLU A 139 27.51 12.77 -7.14
N ALA A 140 26.37 13.41 -6.87
CA ALA A 140 25.24 12.73 -6.25
C ALA A 140 24.71 11.64 -7.20
N GLU A 141 24.63 10.40 -6.70
CA GLU A 141 24.10 9.29 -7.49
C GLU A 141 22.57 9.27 -7.34
N SER A 142 21.86 9.33 -8.48
CA SER A 142 20.42 9.12 -8.50
C SER A 142 20.10 7.71 -8.99
N LEU A 143 19.48 6.91 -8.14
CA LEU A 143 18.99 5.59 -8.49
C LEU A 143 17.48 5.65 -8.73
N ARG A 144 17.05 5.26 -9.93
CA ARG A 144 15.63 5.17 -10.29
C ARG A 144 15.23 3.71 -10.47
N ARG A 145 14.19 3.29 -9.76
CA ARG A 145 13.61 1.95 -9.83
C ARG A 145 12.14 2.03 -10.18
N ARG A 146 11.67 1.08 -10.98
CA ARG A 146 10.28 0.99 -11.43
C ARG A 146 9.68 -0.31 -10.95
N PHE A 147 8.45 -0.24 -10.49
CA PHE A 147 7.73 -1.35 -9.90
C PHE A 147 6.33 -1.45 -10.48
N GLU A 148 5.92 -2.68 -10.76
CA GLU A 148 4.53 -3.02 -11.02
C GLU A 148 3.82 -3.22 -9.68
N ILE A 149 2.69 -2.51 -9.50
CA ILE A 149 1.84 -2.62 -8.33
C ILE A 149 0.52 -3.27 -8.71
N VAL A 150 0.05 -4.18 -7.87
CA VAL A 150 -1.32 -4.70 -7.89
C VAL A 150 -1.96 -4.46 -6.53
N LEU A 151 -2.96 -3.57 -6.47
CA LEU A 151 -3.72 -3.34 -5.24
C LEU A 151 -4.54 -4.57 -4.87
N LEU A 152 -4.55 -4.91 -3.58
CA LEU A 152 -5.50 -5.87 -3.01
C LEU A 152 -6.91 -5.26 -2.95
N ARG A 153 -7.90 -6.08 -2.58
CA ARG A 153 -9.27 -5.59 -2.39
C ARG A 153 -9.29 -4.57 -1.25
N GLU A 154 -10.21 -3.60 -1.36
CA GLU A 154 -10.52 -2.61 -0.31
C GLU A 154 -9.36 -1.77 0.23
N GLY A 155 -8.16 -1.86 -0.35
CA GLY A 155 -7.00 -1.07 0.07
C GLY A 155 -6.23 -1.67 1.25
N GLU A 156 -6.51 -2.94 1.57
CA GLU A 156 -5.86 -3.70 2.65
C GLU A 156 -4.33 -3.83 2.45
N GLY A 157 -3.89 -3.74 1.20
CA GLY A 157 -2.51 -3.92 0.82
C GLY A 157 -2.28 -3.83 -0.67
N PHE A 158 -1.05 -4.12 -1.07
CA PHE A 158 -0.68 -4.26 -2.46
C PHE A 158 0.52 -5.19 -2.61
N VAL A 159 0.68 -5.72 -3.82
CA VAL A 159 1.86 -6.49 -4.20
C VAL A 159 2.72 -5.63 -5.10
N LEU A 160 4.01 -5.63 -4.82
CA LEU A 160 5.03 -4.86 -5.52
C LEU A 160 6.04 -5.81 -6.15
N ARG A 161 6.31 -5.61 -7.44
CA ARG A 161 7.30 -6.37 -8.22
C ARG A 161 8.17 -5.41 -9.01
N GLU A 162 9.49 -5.58 -8.97
CA GLU A 162 10.39 -4.77 -9.78
C GLU A 162 10.20 -5.07 -11.28
N GLN A 163 10.12 -4.01 -12.08
CA GLN A 163 9.96 -4.11 -13.52
C GLN A 163 11.25 -4.63 -14.16
N GLY A 164 11.12 -5.67 -14.99
CA GLY A 164 12.26 -6.31 -15.65
C GLY A 164 13.02 -7.31 -14.77
N ALA A 165 12.65 -7.46 -13.49
CA ALA A 165 13.18 -8.53 -12.65
C ALA A 165 12.69 -9.90 -13.14
N ASP A 166 13.53 -10.93 -12.92
CA ASP A 166 13.16 -12.33 -13.18
C ASP A 166 11.89 -12.68 -12.39
N GLN A 167 10.96 -13.38 -13.03
CA GLN A 167 9.73 -13.84 -12.39
C GLN A 167 10.02 -14.76 -11.18
N ARG A 168 11.16 -15.45 -11.19
CA ARG A 168 11.62 -16.30 -10.10
C ARG A 168 12.07 -15.53 -8.88
N TYR A 169 12.49 -14.27 -9.03
CA TYR A 169 12.94 -13.46 -7.90
C TYR A 169 11.82 -13.32 -6.86
N GLY A 170 10.59 -13.04 -7.31
CA GLY A 170 9.41 -12.96 -6.47
C GLY A 170 8.83 -11.57 -6.35
N ARG A 171 8.02 -11.34 -5.31
CA ARG A 171 7.28 -10.11 -5.08
C ARG A 171 7.25 -9.79 -3.59
N LEU A 172 7.05 -8.52 -3.27
CA LEU A 172 6.78 -8.08 -1.91
C LEU A 172 5.28 -7.84 -1.74
N LEU A 173 4.70 -8.42 -0.70
CA LEU A 173 3.34 -8.13 -0.23
C LEU A 173 3.42 -7.09 0.88
N PHE A 174 2.85 -5.91 0.62
CA PHE A 174 2.74 -4.79 1.56
C PHE A 174 1.35 -4.75 2.17
N LEU A 175 1.30 -4.65 3.49
CA LEU A 175 0.08 -4.48 4.29
C LEU A 175 0.24 -3.25 5.19
N ARG A 176 -0.87 -2.69 5.67
CA ARG A 176 -0.80 -1.62 6.68
C ARG A 176 -0.16 -2.15 7.98
N PRO A 177 0.57 -1.30 8.73
CA PRO A 177 1.03 -1.65 10.07
C PRO A 177 -0.14 -2.15 10.93
N GLY A 178 0.03 -3.30 11.60
CA GLY A 178 -1.02 -3.94 12.39
C GLY A 178 -2.11 -4.67 11.58
N GLY A 179 -2.02 -4.69 10.25
CA GLY A 179 -2.91 -5.46 9.39
C GLY A 179 -2.83 -6.97 9.67
N HIS A 180 -3.98 -7.64 9.71
CA HIS A 180 -4.04 -9.09 9.92
C HIS A 180 -3.47 -9.86 8.73
N ARG A 181 -2.68 -10.89 9.02
CA ARG A 181 -2.19 -11.84 8.02
C ARG A 181 -3.40 -12.66 7.53
N PRO A 182 -3.74 -12.68 6.23
CA PRO A 182 -4.75 -13.61 5.75
C PRO A 182 -4.27 -15.05 6.01
N GLY A 183 -4.95 -15.76 6.91
CA GLY A 183 -4.59 -17.12 7.33
C GLY A 183 -3.60 -17.21 8.51
N GLY A 184 -3.21 -16.09 9.14
CA GLY A 184 -2.49 -16.13 10.41
C GLY A 184 -3.46 -16.40 11.55
N ALA A 185 -3.20 -17.42 12.37
CA ALA A 185 -3.91 -17.59 13.63
C ALA A 185 -3.82 -16.27 14.43
N PRO A 186 -4.93 -15.83 15.08
CA PRO A 186 -4.90 -14.61 15.88
C PRO A 186 -3.76 -14.72 16.88
N LYS A 187 -2.92 -13.68 16.91
CA LYS A 187 -1.84 -13.58 17.90
C LYS A 187 -2.56 -13.61 19.26
N PRO A 188 -2.25 -14.56 20.17
CA PRO A 188 -2.86 -14.56 21.48
C PRO A 188 -2.57 -13.20 22.12
N ASP A 189 -3.62 -12.54 22.58
CA ASP A 189 -3.50 -11.27 23.28
C ASP A 189 -2.48 -11.47 24.40
N ALA A 190 -1.47 -10.61 24.44
CA ALA A 190 -0.49 -10.62 25.52
C ALA A 190 -1.22 -10.20 26.80
N GLU A 191 -1.46 -11.18 27.68
CA GLU A 191 -1.90 -10.96 29.07
C GLU A 191 -0.84 -10.20 29.88
#